data_AF-A0A7T3FXB4-F1
#
_entry.id   AF-A0A7T3FXB4-F1
#
_cell.length_a   1.000
_cell.length_b   1.000
_cell.length_c   1.000
_cell.angle_alpha   90.00
_cell.angle_beta   90.00
_cell.angle_gamma   90.00
#
_symmetry.space_group_name_H-M   'P 1'
#
loop_
_entity.id
_entity.type
_entity.pdbx_description
1 polymer ?
#
loop_
_entity_poly.entity_id
_entity_poly.type
_entity_poly.pdbx_seq_one_letter_code
_entity_poly.pdbx_strand_id
1 'polypeptide(L)'
;MDSDRAARLVAATFALGVLALWATVAGVVPPSAGLAAVVWIATALAVAAGPTDRASGRLALGGAVGGVVLGVAAVVEPLAAVPLPDIGVLGPYTYLATEVVFGSFALGLLVRAGRGALRRTAVTVAVVYPLAYVWDWYTLEVGVFAIPLRTGVEFVGIPLEEHIFMVVVPALVLGVHETLHGRREST
;
A
#
# COMPACT_ATOMS: atom_id res chain seq x y z
N MET A 1 6.83 26.28 12.56
CA MET A 1 7.76 25.18 12.18
C MET A 1 8.12 25.42 10.74
N ASP A 2 9.42 25.51 10.42
CA ASP A 2 9.85 25.70 9.04
C ASP A 2 9.46 24.48 8.19
N SER A 3 9.10 24.70 6.93
CA SER A 3 8.65 23.67 5.98
C SER A 3 9.59 22.48 5.92
N ASP A 4 10.89 22.74 5.99
CA ASP A 4 11.94 21.71 5.88
C ASP A 4 12.02 20.83 7.12
N ARG A 5 11.71 21.40 8.29
CA ARG A 5 11.63 20.65 9.55
C ARG A 5 10.37 19.80 9.57
N ALA A 6 9.26 20.34 9.04
CA ALA A 6 8.01 19.59 8.86
C ALA A 6 8.20 18.37 7.96
N ALA A 7 8.81 18.58 6.79
CA ALA A 7 9.07 17.54 5.81
C ALA A 7 9.99 16.44 6.37
N ARG A 8 11.04 16.83 7.09
CA ARG A 8 11.94 15.87 7.77
C ARG A 8 11.21 15.03 8.82
N LEU A 9 10.33 15.64 9.62
CA LEU A 9 9.56 14.91 10.64
C LEU A 9 8.53 13.96 10.02
N VAL A 10 7.86 14.37 8.93
CA VAL A 10 6.99 13.49 8.15
C VAL A 10 7.77 12.30 7.61
N ALA A 11 8.91 12.54 6.97
CA ALA A 11 9.77 11.49 6.42
C ALA A 11 10.28 10.53 7.50
N ALA A 12 10.73 11.06 8.64
CA ALA A 12 11.18 10.25 9.77
C ALA A 12 10.05 9.40 10.35
N THR A 13 8.85 9.97 10.51
CA THR A 13 7.67 9.23 11.01
C THR A 13 7.26 8.13 10.05
N PHE A 14 7.27 8.41 8.74
CA PHE A 14 7.01 7.40 7.71
C PHE A 14 8.06 6.28 7.73
N ALA A 15 9.34 6.64 7.81
CA ALA A 15 10.44 5.69 7.89
C ALA A 15 10.34 4.79 9.13
N LEU A 16 9.98 5.35 10.30
CA LEU A 16 9.70 4.57 11.51
C LEU A 16 8.59 3.56 11.29
N GLY A 17 7.51 3.95 10.61
CA GLY A 17 6.44 3.04 10.24
C GLY A 17 6.92 1.90 9.33
N VAL A 18 7.71 2.18 8.31
CA VAL A 18 8.30 1.16 7.42
C VAL A 18 9.22 0.22 8.18
N LEU A 19 10.10 0.76 9.04
CA LEU A 19 11.01 -0.04 9.86
C LEU A 19 10.25 -0.95 10.82
N ALA A 20 9.18 -0.46 11.45
CA ALA A 20 8.33 -1.27 12.32
C ALA A 20 7.62 -2.38 11.55
N LEU A 21 7.12 -2.10 10.34
CA LEU A 21 6.54 -3.12 9.47
C LEU A 21 7.57 -4.19 9.11
N TRP A 22 8.79 -3.80 8.71
CA TRP A 22 9.86 -4.75 8.42
C TRP A 22 10.28 -5.56 9.63
N ALA A 23 10.42 -4.94 10.80
CA ALA A 23 10.72 -5.64 12.03
C ALA A 23 9.64 -6.68 12.37
N THR A 24 8.36 -6.36 12.09
CA THR A 24 7.23 -7.27 12.28
C THR A 24 7.32 -8.46 11.32
N VAL A 25 7.54 -8.21 10.02
CA VAL A 25 7.68 -9.26 8.99
C VAL A 25 8.91 -10.14 9.23
N ALA A 26 10.00 -9.55 9.71
CA ALA A 26 11.23 -10.27 10.05
C ALA A 26 11.15 -11.03 11.38
N GLY A 27 10.03 -10.93 12.13
CA GLY A 27 9.86 -11.59 13.43
C GLY A 27 10.70 -10.98 14.55
N VAL A 28 11.26 -9.78 14.37
CA VAL A 28 12.02 -9.05 15.40
C VAL A 28 11.09 -8.51 16.49
N VAL A 29 9.87 -8.14 16.12
CA VAL A 29 8.80 -7.72 17.03
C VAL A 29 7.52 -8.54 16.78
N PRO A 30 6.60 -8.64 17.76
CA PRO A 30 5.38 -9.43 17.59
C PRO A 30 4.51 -8.95 16.42
N PRO A 31 3.69 -9.83 15.80
CA PRO A 31 2.84 -9.47 14.66
C PRO A 31 1.92 -8.25 14.90
N SER A 32 1.40 -8.12 16.12
CA SER A 32 0.55 -7.00 16.53
C SER A 32 1.27 -5.64 16.53
N ALA A 33 2.61 -5.62 16.55
CA ALA A 33 3.41 -4.40 16.39
C ALA A 33 3.23 -3.75 15.01
N GLY A 34 2.74 -4.50 14.01
CA GLY A 34 2.36 -3.94 12.71
C GLY A 34 1.30 -2.83 12.81
N LEU A 35 0.50 -2.78 13.88
CA LEU A 35 -0.44 -1.69 14.14
C LEU A 35 0.29 -0.35 14.38
N ALA A 36 1.47 -0.37 14.99
CA ALA A 36 2.30 0.83 15.16
C ALA A 36 2.76 1.37 13.80
N ALA A 37 3.13 0.48 12.88
CA ALA A 37 3.46 0.84 11.52
C ALA A 37 2.30 1.55 10.81
N VAL A 38 1.08 1.00 10.93
CA VAL A 38 -0.14 1.62 10.38
C VAL A 38 -0.35 3.02 10.95
N VAL A 39 -0.24 3.19 12.27
CA VAL A 39 -0.41 4.50 12.93
C VAL A 39 0.61 5.51 12.42
N TRP A 40 1.89 5.16 12.37
CA TRP A 40 2.94 6.08 11.93
C TRP A 40 2.84 6.43 10.44
N ILE A 41 2.61 5.44 9.57
CA ILE A 41 2.42 5.67 8.13
C ILE A 41 1.18 6.54 7.88
N ALA A 42 0.04 6.20 8.48
CA ALA A 42 -1.19 6.96 8.32
C ALA A 42 -1.05 8.40 8.84
N THR A 43 -0.38 8.60 9.98
CA THR A 43 -0.10 9.93 10.53
C THR A 43 0.77 10.74 9.57
N ALA A 44 1.86 10.14 9.07
CA ALA A 44 2.77 10.81 8.14
C ALA A 44 2.04 11.21 6.84
N LEU A 45 1.26 10.31 6.26
CA LEU A 45 0.49 10.57 5.04
C LEU A 45 -0.62 11.61 5.26
N ALA A 46 -1.35 11.54 6.38
CA ALA A 46 -2.41 12.49 6.70
C ALA A 46 -1.86 13.91 6.91
N VAL A 47 -0.69 14.04 7.56
CA VAL A 47 -0.02 15.33 7.74
C VAL A 47 0.56 15.83 6.41
N ALA A 48 1.11 14.94 5.58
CA ALA A 48 1.65 15.30 4.26
C ALA A 48 0.55 15.80 3.29
N ALA A 49 -0.67 15.24 3.39
CA ALA A 49 -1.80 15.58 2.53
C ALA A 49 -2.66 16.75 3.04
N GLY A 50 -2.52 17.13 4.32
CA GLY A 50 -3.39 18.09 5.00
C GLY A 50 -2.77 19.47 5.25
N PRO A 51 -3.53 20.40 5.86
CA PRO A 51 -3.03 21.70 6.30
C PRO A 51 -1.88 21.54 7.30
N THR A 52 -0.85 22.38 7.17
CA THR A 52 0.34 22.37 8.04
C THR A 52 0.06 22.94 9.44
N ASP A 53 -1.11 23.56 9.62
CA ASP A 53 -1.58 24.06 10.90
C ASP A 53 -1.72 22.88 11.89
N ARG A 54 -0.91 22.91 12.95
CA ARG A 54 -0.77 21.83 13.95
C ARG A 54 -0.07 20.55 13.45
N ALA A 55 0.63 20.58 12.31
CA ALA A 55 1.41 19.44 11.82
C ALA A 55 2.38 18.87 12.87
N SER A 56 3.11 19.75 13.58
CA SER A 56 4.02 19.31 14.65
C SER A 56 3.30 18.57 15.77
N GLY A 57 2.13 19.07 16.21
CA GLY A 57 1.34 18.45 17.27
C GLY A 57 0.76 17.11 16.83
N ARG A 58 0.28 17.00 15.58
CA ARG A 58 -0.23 15.75 15.01
C ARG A 58 0.87 14.70 14.85
N LEU A 59 2.05 15.09 14.38
CA LEU A 59 3.20 14.20 14.27
C LEU A 59 3.70 13.74 15.63
N ALA A 60 3.77 14.64 16.62
CA ALA A 60 4.16 14.28 17.98
C ALA A 60 3.14 13.31 18.62
N LEU A 61 1.84 13.59 18.47
CA LEU A 61 0.78 12.73 18.97
C LEU A 61 0.78 11.36 18.28
N GLY A 62 0.76 11.32 16.95
CA GLY A 62 0.79 10.05 16.22
C GLY A 62 2.10 9.28 16.43
N GLY A 63 3.21 10.00 16.57
CA GLY A 63 4.50 9.47 17.00
C GLY A 63 4.41 8.75 18.35
N ALA A 64 3.88 9.44 19.36
CA ALA A 64 3.67 8.89 20.71
C ALA A 64 2.68 7.73 20.71
N VAL A 65 1.56 7.84 20.01
CA VAL A 65 0.54 6.77 19.91
C VAL A 65 1.16 5.52 19.27
N GLY A 66 1.89 5.65 18.15
CA GLY A 66 2.56 4.50 17.53
C GLY A 66 3.61 3.89 18.47
N GLY A 67 4.34 4.70 19.23
CA GLY A 67 5.30 4.21 20.23
C GLY A 67 4.63 3.45 21.38
N VAL A 68 3.50 3.95 21.87
CA VAL A 68 2.68 3.25 22.88
C VAL A 68 2.14 1.94 22.31
N VAL A 69 1.60 1.94 21.09
CA VAL A 69 1.12 0.72 20.43
C VAL A 69 2.24 -0.31 20.29
N LEU A 70 3.44 0.11 19.87
CA LEU A 70 4.60 -0.77 19.76
C LEU A 70 5.03 -1.33 21.13
N GLY A 71 5.14 -0.48 22.14
CA GLY A 71 5.53 -0.89 23.49
C GLY A 71 4.51 -1.83 24.13
N VAL A 72 3.22 -1.54 23.97
CA VAL A 72 2.12 -2.40 24.42
C VAL A 72 2.17 -3.74 23.68
N ALA A 73 2.30 -3.74 22.35
CA ALA A 73 2.42 -4.97 21.57
C ALA A 73 3.63 -5.84 21.97
N ALA A 74 4.74 -5.21 22.36
CA ALA A 74 5.98 -5.90 22.74
C ALA A 74 5.98 -6.44 24.18
N VAL A 75 5.24 -5.81 25.10
CA VAL A 75 5.30 -6.13 26.55
C VAL A 75 4.04 -6.84 27.04
N VAL A 76 2.89 -6.61 26.39
CA VAL A 76 1.62 -7.22 26.77
C VAL A 76 1.45 -8.56 26.07
N GLU A 77 1.77 -9.62 26.79
CA GLU A 77 1.73 -11.02 26.35
C GLU A 77 0.46 -11.44 25.55
N PRO A 78 -0.78 -11.06 25.94
CA PRO A 78 -1.96 -11.43 25.16
C PRO A 78 -2.03 -10.79 23.77
N LEU A 79 -1.28 -9.70 23.51
CA LEU A 79 -1.18 -9.07 22.19
C LEU A 79 -0.01 -9.61 21.37
N ALA A 80 1.04 -10.12 22.01
CA ALA A 80 2.15 -10.77 21.32
C ALA A 80 1.72 -12.07 20.60
N ALA A 81 0.68 -12.72 21.14
CA ALA A 81 0.13 -13.97 20.61
C ALA A 81 -0.96 -13.79 19.54
N VAL A 82 -1.39 -12.56 19.22
CA VAL A 82 -2.43 -12.32 18.21
C VAL A 82 -1.82 -12.53 16.82
N PRO A 83 -2.24 -13.56 16.06
CA PRO A 83 -1.76 -13.75 14.69
C PRO A 83 -2.27 -12.62 13.79
N LEU A 84 -1.59 -12.40 12.67
CA LEU A 84 -2.14 -11.54 11.62
C LEU A 84 -3.48 -12.13 11.14
N PRO A 85 -4.47 -11.28 10.81
CA PRO A 85 -5.71 -11.76 10.21
C PRO A 85 -5.40 -12.62 8.98
N ASP A 86 -5.83 -13.87 9.02
CA ASP A 86 -5.70 -14.75 7.86
C ASP A 86 -6.70 -14.29 6.79
N ILE A 87 -6.19 -13.65 5.74
CA ILE A 87 -7.00 -13.24 4.61
C ILE A 87 -7.30 -14.41 3.66
N GLY A 88 -6.61 -15.55 3.82
CA GLY A 88 -6.82 -16.80 3.08
C GLY A 88 -8.15 -17.49 3.34
N VAL A 89 -8.98 -16.94 4.23
CA VAL A 89 -10.34 -17.44 4.53
C VAL A 89 -11.26 -17.48 3.31
N LEU A 90 -10.93 -16.72 2.25
CA LEU A 90 -11.66 -16.73 0.98
C LEU A 90 -11.16 -17.82 0.01
N GLY A 91 -10.15 -18.60 0.41
CA GLY A 91 -9.57 -19.70 -0.37
C GLY A 91 -9.10 -19.23 -1.75
N PRO A 92 -9.48 -19.93 -2.84
CA PRO A 92 -9.17 -19.56 -4.22
C PRO A 92 -9.55 -18.13 -4.64
N TYR A 93 -10.47 -17.47 -3.92
CA TYR A 93 -10.91 -16.11 -4.22
C TYR A 93 -10.13 -15.04 -3.47
N THR A 94 -9.20 -15.43 -2.59
CA THR A 94 -8.44 -14.48 -1.77
C THR A 94 -7.69 -13.49 -2.63
N TYR A 95 -7.00 -13.96 -3.67
CA TYR A 95 -6.21 -13.09 -4.52
C TYR A 95 -7.11 -12.10 -5.27
N LEU A 96 -8.13 -12.60 -5.96
CA LEU A 96 -9.12 -11.76 -6.65
C LEU A 96 -9.79 -10.73 -5.72
N ALA A 97 -10.13 -11.13 -4.48
CA ALA A 97 -10.72 -10.21 -3.51
C ALA A 97 -9.76 -9.08 -3.12
N THR A 98 -8.47 -9.37 -2.95
CA THR A 98 -7.47 -8.32 -2.69
C THR A 98 -7.35 -7.37 -3.88
N GLU A 99 -7.39 -7.87 -5.11
CA GLU A 99 -7.35 -7.05 -6.32
C GLU A 99 -8.56 -6.14 -6.44
N VAL A 100 -9.76 -6.61 -6.07
CA VAL A 100 -10.96 -5.78 -6.04
C VAL A 100 -10.81 -4.66 -5.01
N VAL A 101 -10.30 -4.96 -3.81
CA VAL A 101 -10.08 -3.95 -2.76
C VAL A 101 -9.09 -2.89 -3.22
N PHE A 102 -7.90 -3.29 -3.69
CA PHE A 102 -6.86 -2.36 -4.12
C PHE A 102 -7.22 -1.65 -5.42
N GLY A 103 -7.89 -2.32 -6.36
CA GLY A 103 -8.39 -1.74 -7.60
C GLY A 103 -9.47 -0.69 -7.35
N SER A 104 -10.39 -0.95 -6.41
CA SER A 104 -11.39 0.04 -5.98
C SER A 104 -10.73 1.26 -5.33
N PHE A 105 -9.71 1.04 -4.49
CA PHE A 105 -8.96 2.13 -3.88
C PHE A 105 -8.20 2.97 -4.93
N ALA A 106 -7.49 2.31 -5.86
CA ALA A 106 -6.82 2.96 -6.98
C ALA A 106 -7.79 3.81 -7.82
N LEU A 107 -8.94 3.24 -8.18
CA LEU A 107 -9.99 3.94 -8.91
C LEU A 107 -10.49 5.15 -8.13
N GLY A 108 -10.72 5.01 -6.82
CA GLY A 108 -11.11 6.13 -5.95
C GLY A 108 -10.10 7.28 -5.96
N LEU A 109 -8.80 6.97 -5.91
CA LEU A 109 -7.74 7.97 -6.01
C LEU A 109 -7.74 8.68 -7.37
N LEU A 110 -7.85 7.92 -8.46
CA LEU A 110 -7.85 8.46 -9.83
C LEU A 110 -9.10 9.30 -10.13
N VAL A 111 -10.27 8.84 -9.70
CA VAL A 111 -11.53 9.60 -9.82
C VAL A 111 -11.41 10.93 -9.07
N ARG A 112 -10.83 10.92 -7.86
CA ARG A 112 -10.58 12.13 -7.08
C ARG A 112 -9.55 13.07 -7.75
N ALA A 113 -8.53 12.52 -8.40
CA ALA A 113 -7.54 13.28 -9.16
C ALA A 113 -8.11 13.85 -10.47
N GLY A 114 -9.19 13.26 -11.00
CA GLY A 114 -9.98 13.79 -12.11
C GLY A 114 -9.77 13.05 -13.44
N ARG A 115 -10.54 13.48 -14.45
CA ARG A 115 -10.59 12.80 -15.76
C ARG A 115 -9.24 12.75 -16.50
N GLY A 116 -8.40 13.76 -16.31
CA GLY A 116 -7.05 13.80 -16.91
C GLY A 116 -6.16 12.67 -16.37
N ALA A 117 -6.16 12.47 -15.05
CA ALA A 117 -5.41 11.41 -14.39
C ALA A 117 -5.89 10.01 -14.82
N LEU A 118 -7.21 9.80 -14.91
CA LEU A 118 -7.79 8.55 -15.43
C LEU A 118 -7.30 8.24 -16.85
N ARG A 119 -7.35 9.22 -17.76
CA ARG A 119 -6.91 9.03 -19.14
C ARG A 119 -5.42 8.72 -19.24
N ARG A 120 -4.57 9.48 -18.55
CA ARG A 120 -3.12 9.23 -18.54
C ARG A 120 -2.81 7.86 -18.00
N THR A 121 -3.42 7.50 -16.87
CA THR A 121 -3.25 6.18 -16.25
C THR A 121 -3.67 5.06 -17.17
N ALA A 122 -4.85 5.16 -17.81
CA ALA A 122 -5.31 4.15 -18.76
C ALA A 122 -4.34 3.97 -19.95
N VAL A 123 -3.81 5.07 -20.50
CA VAL A 123 -2.82 5.02 -21.57
C VAL A 123 -1.52 4.37 -21.09
N THR A 124 -1.00 4.77 -19.93
CA THR A 124 0.23 4.20 -19.37
C THR A 124 0.07 2.70 -19.11
N VAL A 125 -1.04 2.29 -18.49
CA VAL A 125 -1.35 0.87 -18.25
C VAL A 125 -1.40 0.12 -19.58
N ALA A 126 -2.13 0.63 -20.58
CA ALA A 126 -2.25 -0.04 -21.88
C ALA A 126 -0.90 -0.23 -22.59
N VAL A 127 0.02 0.74 -22.46
CA VAL A 127 1.37 0.66 -23.04
C VAL A 127 2.25 -0.35 -22.30
N VAL A 128 2.15 -0.39 -20.96
CA VAL A 128 2.98 -1.28 -20.12
C VAL A 128 2.47 -2.72 -20.12
N TYR A 129 1.15 -2.91 -20.25
CA TYR A 129 0.48 -4.20 -20.21
C TYR A 129 1.11 -5.30 -21.06
N PRO A 130 1.41 -5.11 -22.37
CA PRO A 130 2.00 -6.18 -23.18
C PRO A 130 3.39 -6.61 -22.66
N LEU A 131 4.19 -5.69 -22.13
CA LEU A 131 5.49 -6.01 -21.54
C LEU A 131 5.32 -6.81 -20.24
N ALA A 132 4.41 -6.37 -19.37
CA ALA A 132 4.09 -7.08 -18.14
C ALA A 132 3.55 -8.49 -18.42
N TYR A 133 2.68 -8.62 -19.41
CA TYR A 133 2.10 -9.91 -19.81
C TYR A 133 3.17 -10.91 -20.26
N VAL A 134 4.11 -10.47 -21.11
CA VAL A 134 5.21 -11.34 -21.57
C VAL A 134 6.10 -11.75 -20.41
N TRP A 135 6.36 -10.83 -19.47
CA TRP A 135 7.12 -11.11 -18.26
C TRP A 135 6.41 -12.17 -17.40
N ASP A 136 5.16 -11.94 -17.04
CA ASP A 136 4.40 -12.84 -16.15
C ASP A 136 4.22 -14.20 -16.79
N TRP A 137 3.83 -14.26 -18.07
CA TRP A 137 3.74 -15.50 -18.83
C TRP A 137 5.06 -16.29 -18.78
N TYR A 138 6.18 -15.64 -19.07
CA TYR A 138 7.48 -16.30 -19.07
C TYR A 138 7.84 -16.81 -17.67
N THR A 139 7.66 -15.99 -16.62
CA THR A 139 8.02 -16.37 -15.25
C THR A 139 7.14 -17.46 -14.66
N LEU A 140 5.86 -17.51 -15.04
CA LEU A 140 4.96 -18.61 -14.70
C LEU A 140 5.36 -19.89 -15.44
N GLU A 141 5.64 -19.79 -16.75
CA GLU A 141 6.04 -20.93 -17.58
C GLU A 141 7.33 -21.58 -17.08
N VAL A 142 8.33 -20.77 -16.69
CA VAL A 142 9.60 -21.28 -16.14
C VAL A 142 9.56 -21.61 -14.65
N GLY A 143 8.42 -21.37 -13.98
CA GLY A 143 8.22 -21.70 -12.56
C GLY A 143 8.98 -20.81 -11.58
N VAL A 144 9.34 -19.57 -11.97
CA VAL A 144 9.96 -18.58 -11.07
C VAL A 144 8.99 -18.13 -9.97
N PHE A 145 7.69 -18.15 -10.26
CA PHE A 145 6.63 -17.77 -9.32
C PHE A 145 5.40 -18.67 -9.50
N ALA A 146 4.57 -18.77 -8.46
CA ALA A 146 3.31 -19.52 -8.47
C ALA A 146 2.25 -18.83 -7.60
N ILE A 147 0.98 -18.95 -7.99
CA ILE A 147 -0.16 -18.32 -7.31
C ILE A 147 -1.07 -19.43 -6.74
N PRO A 148 -0.92 -19.80 -5.45
CA PRO A 148 -1.65 -20.93 -4.88
C PRO A 148 -3.12 -20.62 -4.59
N LEU A 149 -3.46 -19.36 -4.27
CA LEU A 149 -4.83 -18.95 -3.90
C LEU A 149 -5.56 -18.28 -5.08
N ARG A 150 -5.53 -18.94 -6.24
CA ARG A 150 -6.19 -18.49 -7.48
C ARG A 150 -7.48 -19.25 -7.76
N THR A 151 -8.39 -18.62 -8.49
CA THR A 151 -9.69 -19.19 -8.89
C THR A 151 -9.57 -20.36 -9.85
N GLY A 152 -8.42 -20.51 -10.51
CA GLY A 152 -8.18 -21.52 -11.55
C GLY A 152 -8.70 -21.11 -12.93
N VAL A 153 -9.19 -19.87 -13.09
CA VAL A 153 -9.57 -19.32 -14.39
C VAL A 153 -8.31 -18.82 -15.10
N GLU A 154 -8.07 -19.31 -16.31
CA GLU A 154 -6.97 -18.86 -17.16
C GLU A 154 -7.51 -18.07 -18.36
N PHE A 155 -6.82 -17.00 -18.71
CA PHE A 155 -7.08 -16.19 -19.88
C PHE A 155 -5.77 -16.00 -20.63
N VAL A 156 -5.77 -16.27 -21.94
CA VAL A 156 -4.58 -16.13 -22.80
C VAL A 156 -3.32 -16.77 -22.17
N GLY A 157 -3.44 -17.95 -21.57
CA GLY A 157 -2.29 -18.71 -21.06
C GLY A 157 -1.69 -18.27 -19.72
N ILE A 158 -2.29 -17.30 -19.02
CA ILE A 158 -1.96 -17.00 -17.62
C ILE A 158 -3.24 -16.87 -16.77
N PRO A 159 -3.16 -16.92 -15.42
CA PRO A 159 -4.34 -16.75 -14.57
C PRO A 159 -5.02 -15.39 -14.78
N LEU A 160 -6.35 -15.38 -14.67
CA LEU A 160 -7.16 -14.16 -14.82
C LEU A 160 -6.72 -13.07 -13.83
N GLU A 161 -6.36 -13.46 -12.62
CA GLU A 161 -5.90 -12.55 -11.59
C GLU A 161 -4.65 -11.79 -12.06
N GLU A 162 -3.69 -12.42 -12.74
CA GLU A 162 -2.50 -11.70 -13.24
C GLU A 162 -2.86 -10.59 -14.24
N HIS A 163 -3.90 -10.80 -15.05
CA HIS A 163 -4.41 -9.73 -15.92
C HIS A 163 -4.97 -8.55 -15.15
N ILE A 164 -5.65 -8.82 -14.04
CA ILE A 164 -6.20 -7.80 -13.15
C ILE A 164 -5.07 -7.11 -12.41
N PHE A 165 -4.11 -7.86 -11.86
CA PHE A 165 -2.91 -7.36 -11.19
C PHE A 165 -2.13 -6.37 -12.06
N MET A 166 -1.88 -6.72 -13.32
CA MET A 166 -1.19 -5.87 -14.31
C MET A 166 -1.90 -4.53 -14.56
N VAL A 167 -3.19 -4.42 -14.25
CA VAL A 167 -3.96 -3.17 -14.30
C VAL A 167 -3.97 -2.47 -12.94
N VAL A 168 -4.28 -3.22 -11.88
CA VAL A 168 -4.51 -2.69 -10.52
C VAL A 168 -3.26 -2.06 -9.94
N VAL A 169 -2.10 -2.74 -10.03
CA VAL A 169 -0.87 -2.24 -9.40
C VAL A 169 -0.40 -0.94 -10.04
N PRO A 170 -0.24 -0.84 -11.38
CA PRO A 170 0.16 0.43 -11.98
C PRO A 170 -0.89 1.52 -11.79
N ALA A 171 -2.18 1.20 -11.83
CA ALA A 171 -3.24 2.16 -11.54
C ALA A 171 -3.19 2.70 -10.12
N LEU A 172 -2.86 1.86 -9.13
CA LEU A 172 -2.69 2.27 -7.74
C LEU A 172 -1.49 3.21 -7.58
N VAL A 173 -0.33 2.83 -8.15
CA VAL A 173 0.89 3.65 -8.13
C VAL A 173 0.63 5.01 -8.77
N LEU A 174 0.01 5.02 -9.95
CA LEU A 174 -0.32 6.27 -10.66
C LEU A 174 -1.41 7.07 -9.94
N GLY A 175 -2.40 6.43 -9.32
CA GLY A 175 -3.41 7.08 -8.50
C GLY A 175 -2.82 7.82 -7.30
N VAL A 176 -1.84 7.21 -6.63
CA VAL A 176 -1.06 7.84 -5.55
C VAL A 176 -0.21 8.98 -6.11
N HIS A 177 0.49 8.75 -7.22
CA HIS A 177 1.33 9.77 -7.86
C HIS A 177 0.53 11.02 -8.23
N GLU A 178 -0.59 10.85 -8.92
CA GLU A 178 -1.52 11.92 -9.34
C GLU A 178 -2.13 12.63 -8.12
N THR A 179 -2.43 11.88 -7.06
CA THR A 179 -2.87 12.43 -5.77
C THR A 179 -1.84 13.38 -5.15
N LEU A 180 -0.56 13.07 -5.25
CA LEU A 180 0.54 13.83 -4.64
C LEU A 180 0.99 15.02 -5.51
N HIS A 181 0.91 14.91 -6.84
CA HIS A 181 1.54 15.85 -7.78
C HIS A 181 0.54 16.58 -8.69
N GLY A 182 -0.62 16.00 -8.99
CA GLY A 182 -1.53 16.48 -10.05
C GLY A 182 -2.15 17.87 -9.82
N ARG A 183 -2.10 18.42 -8.61
CA ARG A 183 -2.55 19.81 -8.33
C ARG A 183 -1.51 20.88 -8.63
N ARG A 184 -0.23 20.53 -8.79
CA ARG A 184 0.86 21.51 -8.97
C ARG A 184 1.04 21.95 -10.43
N GLU A 185 0.51 21.18 -11.39
CA GLU A 185 0.64 21.48 -12.83
C GLU A 185 -0.51 22.33 -13.40
N SER A 186 -1.54 22.64 -12.61
CA SER A 186 -2.72 23.42 -13.05
C SER A 186 -2.73 24.88 -12.57
N THR A 187 -1.58 25.41 -12.15
CA THR A 187 -1.35 26.82 -11.78
C THR A 187 -0.17 27.36 -12.57
#